data_AF-A0AAU4WZC2-F1
#
_entry.id   AF-A0AAU4WZC2-F1
#
_cell.length_a   1.000
_cell.length_b   1.000
_cell.length_c   1.000
_cell.angle_alpha   90.00
_cell.angle_beta   90.00
_cell.angle_gamma   90.00
#
_symmetry.space_group_name_H-M   'P 1'
#
loop_
_entity.id
_entity.type
_entity.pdbx_description
1 polymer ?
#
loop_
_entity_poly.entity_id
_entity_poly.type
_entity_poly.pdbx_seq_one_letter_code
_entity_poly.pdbx_strand_id
1 'polypeptide(L)'
;MNDEPLKDWAERRDAKIGRLRAVPVVSGDGPRASHLHSDAPRAIERWNGHAWEPHGFAANLAEAKAVLYPEASEPPTPTPGPVPKPLGSGTGKHCKPPASGSDGGGRARS
;
A
#
# COMPACT_ATOMS: atom_id res chain seq x y z
N MET A 1 18.67 -15.43 23.79
CA MET A 1 18.48 -15.44 22.33
C MET A 1 17.38 -16.44 22.04
N ASN A 2 16.15 -15.97 21.87
CA ASN A 2 15.07 -16.80 21.31
C ASN A 2 14.92 -16.33 19.88
N ASP A 3 15.72 -16.91 18.98
CA ASP A 3 15.46 -16.78 17.56
C ASP A 3 14.09 -17.36 17.30
N GLU A 4 13.25 -16.58 16.64
CA GLU A 4 11.98 -17.08 16.14
C GLU A 4 12.24 -18.34 15.30
N PRO A 5 11.51 -19.45 15.54
CA PRO A 5 11.62 -20.62 14.70
C PRO A 5 11.41 -20.23 13.23
N LEU A 6 12.34 -20.63 12.35
CA LEU A 6 12.27 -20.32 10.92
C LEU A 6 10.91 -20.64 10.29
N LYS A 7 10.24 -21.66 10.83
CA LYS A 7 8.87 -22.07 10.47
C LYS A 7 7.85 -20.95 10.70
N ASP A 8 7.84 -20.32 11.88
CA ASP A 8 6.87 -19.27 12.22
C ASP A 8 7.12 -17.99 11.40
N TRP A 9 8.40 -17.71 11.14
CA TRP A 9 8.79 -16.64 10.22
C TRP A 9 8.27 -16.89 8.79
N ALA A 10 8.46 -18.11 8.28
CA ALA A 10 8.06 -18.51 6.93
C ALA A 10 6.54 -18.51 6.78
N GLU A 11 5.80 -19.05 7.74
CA GLU A 11 4.32 -19.06 7.72
C GLU A 11 3.74 -17.65 7.65
N ARG A 12 4.28 -16.69 8.42
CA ARG A 12 3.86 -15.27 8.33
C ARG A 12 4.21 -14.62 6.99
N ARG A 13 5.29 -15.05 6.36
CA ARG A 13 5.70 -14.57 5.03
C ARG A 13 4.71 -15.06 3.98
N ASP A 14 4.41 -16.36 4.03
CA ASP A 14 3.57 -17.06 3.07
C ASP A 14 2.09 -16.70 3.20
N ALA A 15 1.63 -16.32 4.40
CA ALA A 15 0.28 -15.82 4.62
C ALA A 15 -0.09 -14.57 3.77
N LYS A 16 0.91 -13.89 3.19
CA LYS A 16 0.69 -12.74 2.29
C LYS A 16 0.63 -13.13 0.82
N ILE A 17 1.07 -14.34 0.46
CA ILE A 17 1.08 -14.84 -0.92
C ILE A 17 -0.36 -14.88 -1.45
N GLY A 18 -0.51 -14.48 -2.71
CA GLY A 18 -1.79 -14.42 -3.39
C GLY A 18 -2.55 -13.12 -3.20
N ARG A 19 -2.06 -12.19 -2.37
CA ARG A 19 -2.65 -10.86 -2.25
C ARG A 19 -2.64 -10.15 -3.59
N LEU A 20 -3.75 -9.51 -3.93
CA LEU A 20 -3.91 -8.74 -5.16
C LEU A 20 -3.74 -7.24 -4.90
N ARG A 21 -3.26 -6.51 -5.92
CA ARG A 21 -3.31 -5.04 -5.98
C ARG A 21 -3.64 -4.58 -7.39
N ALA A 22 -4.13 -3.35 -7.52
CA ALA A 22 -4.38 -2.71 -8.81
C ALA A 22 -3.49 -1.48 -8.98
N VAL A 23 -2.78 -1.40 -10.10
CA VAL A 23 -1.86 -0.30 -10.44
C VAL A 23 -2.34 0.37 -11.72
N PRO A 24 -2.56 1.71 -11.73
CA PRO A 24 -2.90 2.43 -12.97
C PRO A 24 -1.83 2.25 -14.04
N VAL A 25 -2.25 1.93 -15.26
CA VAL A 25 -1.41 1.94 -16.45
C VAL A 25 -1.46 3.35 -17.03
N VAL A 26 -0.55 4.20 -16.58
CA VAL A 26 -0.41 5.59 -17.04
C VAL A 26 0.92 5.77 -17.77
N SER A 27 0.90 6.45 -18.91
CA SER A 27 2.11 6.84 -19.62
C SER A 27 2.85 7.95 -18.85
N GLY A 28 4.14 7.78 -18.57
CA GLY A 28 4.97 8.79 -17.92
C GLY A 28 5.60 8.31 -16.61
N ASP A 29 5.78 9.24 -15.67
CA ASP A 29 6.63 9.15 -14.46
C ASP A 29 6.10 8.22 -13.35
N GLY A 30 5.32 7.22 -13.74
CA GLY A 30 4.71 6.21 -12.86
C GLY A 30 3.34 6.61 -12.28
N PRO A 31 2.71 5.69 -11.54
CA PRO A 31 1.35 5.85 -11.03
C PRO A 31 1.30 6.82 -9.84
N ARG A 32 1.35 8.13 -10.11
CA ARG A 32 1.06 9.18 -9.13
C ARG A 32 -0.44 9.48 -9.12
N ALA A 33 -0.96 9.84 -7.94
CA ALA A 33 -2.34 10.29 -7.76
C ALA A 33 -3.38 9.37 -8.43
N SER A 34 -3.28 8.06 -8.17
CA SER A 34 -4.12 7.01 -8.79
C SER A 34 -5.62 7.19 -8.62
N HIS A 35 -6.08 8.02 -7.67
CA HIS A 35 -7.49 8.37 -7.47
C HIS A 35 -8.00 9.43 -8.46
N LEU A 36 -7.11 10.19 -9.11
CA LEU A 36 -7.48 11.20 -10.12
C LEU A 36 -7.83 10.55 -11.47
N HIS A 37 -7.40 9.31 -11.70
CA HIS A 37 -7.63 8.56 -12.92
C HIS A 37 -8.49 7.33 -12.64
N SER A 38 -9.75 7.58 -12.29
CA SER A 38 -10.73 6.51 -12.00
C SER A 38 -11.04 5.67 -13.23
N ASP A 39 -11.11 6.28 -14.41
CA ASP A 39 -11.47 5.59 -15.67
C ASP A 39 -10.26 5.02 -16.42
N ALA A 40 -9.04 5.24 -15.93
CA ALA A 40 -7.85 4.69 -16.56
C ALA A 40 -7.72 3.18 -16.30
N PRO A 41 -7.20 2.42 -17.28
CA PRO A 41 -6.98 0.99 -17.13
C PRO A 41 -5.98 0.68 -16.03
N ARG A 42 -6.14 -0.50 -15.41
CA ARG A 42 -5.32 -0.94 -14.28
C ARG A 42 -4.79 -2.34 -14.50
N ALA A 43 -3.49 -2.51 -14.30
CA ALA A 43 -2.89 -3.82 -14.16
C ALA A 43 -3.27 -4.39 -12.78
N ILE A 44 -3.79 -5.61 -12.78
CA ILE A 44 -3.98 -6.40 -11.57
C ILE A 44 -2.73 -7.24 -11.39
N GLU A 45 -2.11 -7.13 -10.21
CA GLU A 45 -0.90 -7.83 -9.87
C GLU A 45 -1.10 -8.69 -8.63
N ARG A 46 -0.47 -9.87 -8.63
CA ARG A 46 -0.52 -10.84 -7.52
C ARG A 46 0.84 -10.90 -6.84
N TRP A 47 0.84 -10.86 -5.51
CA TRP A 47 2.05 -11.07 -4.72
C TRP A 47 2.40 -12.57 -4.68
N ASN A 48 3.56 -12.96 -5.19
CA ASN A 48 4.01 -14.36 -5.22
C ASN A 48 4.88 -14.76 -4.00
N GLY A 49 5.18 -13.82 -3.10
CA GLY A 49 6.12 -14.02 -1.97
C GLY A 49 7.42 -13.22 -2.11
N HIS A 50 7.77 -12.81 -3.33
CA HIS A 50 8.99 -12.08 -3.67
C HIS A 50 8.73 -10.82 -4.51
N ALA A 51 7.85 -10.90 -5.49
CA ALA A 51 7.53 -9.84 -6.42
C ALA A 51 6.01 -9.76 -6.68
N TRP A 52 5.61 -8.63 -7.26
CA TRP A 52 4.28 -8.46 -7.82
C TRP A 52 4.32 -8.92 -9.27
N GLU A 53 3.54 -9.95 -9.59
CA GLU A 53 3.45 -10.53 -10.93
C GLU A 53 2.16 -10.10 -11.62
N PRO A 54 2.17 -9.87 -12.95
CA PRO A 54 0.94 -9.61 -13.71
C PRO A 54 -0.06 -10.75 -13.56
N HIS A 55 -1.29 -10.42 -13.18
CA HIS A 55 -2.39 -11.36 -13.03
C HIS A 55 -3.51 -11.11 -14.04
N GLY A 56 -3.70 -9.85 -14.45
CA GLY A 56 -4.68 -9.45 -15.45
C GLY A 56 -4.78 -7.94 -15.60
N PHE A 57 -5.83 -7.48 -16.29
CA PHE A 57 -6.13 -6.06 -16.46
C PHE A 57 -7.61 -5.79 -16.18
N ALA A 58 -7.91 -4.59 -15.69
CA ALA A 58 -9.24 -4.05 -15.53
C ALA A 58 -9.36 -2.75 -16.33
N ALA A 59 -10.53 -2.47 -16.91
CA ALA A 59 -10.73 -1.30 -17.76
C ALA A 59 -10.69 0.00 -16.95
N ASN A 60 -11.08 -0.03 -15.67
CA ASN A 60 -11.15 1.13 -14.80
C ASN A 60 -11.02 0.73 -13.30
N LEU A 61 -11.08 1.73 -12.41
CA LEU A 61 -11.03 1.55 -10.96
C LEU A 61 -12.21 0.75 -10.39
N ALA A 62 -13.41 0.85 -10.96
CA ALA A 62 -14.58 0.15 -10.46
C ALA A 62 -14.46 -1.36 -10.70
N GLU A 63 -14.10 -1.77 -11.91
CA GLU A 63 -13.82 -3.18 -12.23
C GLU A 63 -12.65 -3.72 -11.40
N ALA A 64 -11.58 -2.93 -11.23
CA ALA A 64 -10.46 -3.33 -10.39
C ALA A 64 -10.89 -3.57 -8.94
N LYS A 65 -11.80 -2.76 -8.39
CA LYS A 65 -12.36 -2.97 -7.04
C LYS A 65 -13.18 -4.25 -6.95
N ALA A 66 -13.98 -4.58 -7.97
CA ALA A 66 -14.76 -5.82 -8.00
C ALA A 66 -13.86 -7.06 -7.97
N VAL A 67 -12.71 -7.03 -8.65
CA VAL A 67 -11.71 -8.11 -8.61
C VAL A 67 -11.00 -8.19 -7.25
N LEU A 68 -10.61 -7.05 -6.67
CA LEU A 68 -9.87 -7.01 -5.41
C LEU A 68 -10.73 -7.34 -4.18
N TYR A 69 -12.02 -7.02 -4.25
CA TYR A 69 -12.96 -7.09 -3.14
C TYR A 69 -14.31 -7.66 -3.60
N PRO A 70 -14.37 -8.96 -3.96
CA PRO A 70 -15.60 -9.57 -4.46
C PRO A 70 -16.74 -9.46 -3.44
N GLU A 71 -16.46 -9.68 -2.15
CA GLU A 71 -17.43 -9.58 -1.05
C GLU A 71 -17.95 -8.16 -0.80
N ALA A 72 -17.23 -7.12 -1.23
CA ALA A 72 -17.66 -5.74 -1.07
C ALA A 72 -18.66 -5.28 -2.14
N SER A 73 -18.95 -6.12 -3.14
CA SER A 73 -19.99 -5.86 -4.14
C SER A 73 -21.39 -6.24 -3.64
N GLU A 74 -21.51 -6.99 -2.55
CA GLU A 74 -22.81 -7.28 -1.92
C GLU A 74 -23.26 -6.09 -1.05
N PRO A 75 -24.55 -5.66 -1.11
CA PRO A 75 -25.06 -4.64 -0.22
C PRO A 75 -24.88 -5.11 1.23
N PRO A 76 -24.38 -4.26 2.14
CA PRO A 76 -24.01 -4.71 3.47
C PRO A 76 -25.23 -5.21 4.23
N THR A 77 -25.25 -6.51 4.55
CA THR A 77 -26.02 -6.99 5.70
C THR A 77 -25.39 -6.38 6.95
N PRO A 78 -26.16 -5.74 7.85
CA PRO A 78 -25.60 -5.08 9.03
C PRO A 78 -25.11 -6.14 10.03
N THR A 79 -23.89 -6.61 9.83
CA THR A 79 -23.14 -7.39 10.83
C THR A 79 -22.34 -6.39 11.67
N PRO A 80 -22.39 -6.43 13.01
CA PRO A 80 -21.50 -5.66 13.86
C PRO A 80 -20.06 -6.05 13.52
N GLY A 81 -19.34 -5.18 12.80
CA GLY A 81 -17.97 -5.43 12.39
C GLY A 81 -17.06 -5.58 13.61
N PRO A 82 -15.97 -6.36 13.52
CA PRO A 82 -14.98 -6.44 14.59
C PRO A 82 -14.44 -5.03 14.86
N VAL A 83 -14.50 -4.60 16.12
CA VAL A 83 -13.87 -3.36 16.59
C VAL A 83 -12.43 -3.28 16.06
N PRO A 84 -12.03 -2.19 15.39
CA PRO A 84 -10.65 -2.02 14.97
C PRO A 84 -9.77 -2.06 16.22
N LYS A 85 -8.90 -3.07 16.29
CA LYS A 85 -7.84 -3.11 17.31
C LYS A 85 -7.08 -1.78 17.22
N PRO A 86 -6.86 -1.08 18.35
CA PRO A 86 -6.11 0.16 18.32
C PRO A 86 -4.77 -0.14 17.66
N LEU A 87 -4.39 0.73 16.73
CA LEU A 87 -3.15 0.70 15.99
C LEU A 87 -2.01 0.55 17.01
N GLY A 88 -1.49 -0.67 17.17
CA GLY A 88 -0.36 -0.91 18.06
C GLY A 88 0.76 0.03 17.65
N SER A 89 1.48 0.57 18.64
CA SER A 89 2.55 1.57 18.49
C SER A 89 3.58 1.11 17.46
N GLY A 90 3.31 1.36 16.18
CA GLY A 90 4.20 1.01 15.10
C GLY A 90 5.40 1.93 15.21
N THR A 91 6.52 1.42 15.71
CA THR A 91 7.83 2.07 15.56
C THR A 91 8.27 1.97 14.09
N GLY A 92 7.47 2.56 13.20
CA GLY A 92 7.84 2.87 11.83
C GLY A 92 8.80 4.04 11.89
N LYS A 93 10.06 3.74 12.16
CA LYS A 93 11.16 4.71 12.13
C LYS A 93 11.41 5.10 10.68
N HIS A 94 10.59 6.02 10.19
CA HIS A 94 10.85 6.73 8.96
C HIS A 94 11.81 7.87 9.29
N CYS A 95 13.09 7.68 8.94
CA CYS A 95 14.11 8.71 9.05
C CYS A 95 13.69 9.93 8.23
N LYS A 96 13.43 11.05 8.90
CA LYS A 96 13.32 12.34 8.24
C LYS A 96 14.73 12.77 7.83
N PRO A 97 15.00 13.14 6.56
CA PRO A 97 16.28 13.72 6.20
C PRO A 97 16.46 15.04 6.96
N PRO A 98 17.66 15.34 7.52
CA PRO A 98 17.88 16.62 8.18
C PRO A 98 17.77 17.75 7.16
N ALA A 99 16.94 18.74 7.48
CA ALA A 99 16.90 19.99 6.74
C ALA A 99 18.28 20.65 6.84
N SER A 100 18.89 20.94 5.70
CA SER A 100 20.06 21.81 5.65
C SER A 100 19.61 23.19 6.12
N GLY A 101 19.94 23.54 7.35
CA GLY A 101 19.69 24.85 7.92
C GLY A 101 20.57 25.88 7.21
N SER A 102 20.01 26.59 6.24
CA SER A 102 20.43 27.96 5.98
C SER A 102 19.84 28.82 7.08
N ASP A 103 20.65 29.16 8.08
CA ASP A 103 20.34 30.23 9.02
C ASP A 103 21.16 31.46 8.67
N GLY A 104 20.48 32.60 8.61
CA GLY A 104 21.01 33.88 8.17
C GLY A 104 21.57 34.71 9.31
N GLY A 105 21.96 35.96 8.99
CA GLY A 105 22.21 36.95 10.02
C GLY A 105 23.21 38.02 9.64
N GLY A 106 22.77 39.02 8.88
CA GLY A 106 23.43 40.31 8.85
C GLY A 106 23.44 40.96 10.24
N ARG A 107 24.52 41.68 10.55
CA ARG A 107 24.53 42.67 11.64
C ARG A 107 25.52 43.77 11.34
N ALA A 108 24.98 44.94 11.02
CA ALA A 108 25.67 46.22 10.99
C ALA A 108 26.01 46.69 12.42
N ARG A 109 27.18 47.33 12.60
CA ARG A 109 27.49 48.26 13.68
C ARG A 109 28.53 49.29 13.21
N SER A 110 28.23 50.53 13.59
CA SER A 110 28.92 51.84 13.49
C SER A 110 30.41 51.89 13.25
#